data_AF-A0A1C5FWB1-F1
#
_entry.id   AF-A0A1C5FWB1-F1
#
_cell.length_a   1.000
_cell.length_b   1.000
_cell.length_c   1.000
_cell.angle_alpha   90.00
_cell.angle_beta   90.00
_cell.angle_gamma   90.00
#
_symmetry.space_group_name_H-M   'P 1'
#
loop_
_entity.id
_entity.type
_entity.pdbx_description
1 polymer ?
#
loop_
_entity_poly.entity_id
_entity_poly.type
_entity_poly.pdbx_seq_one_letter_code
_entity_poly.pdbx_strand_id
1 'polypeptide(L)'
;ASAAERAAVAAAADRLGLTVGEEIWEGGSPARVHRARAADGGEVVLKVLAAHPGAVDGHDLGSFRGKLHQIRHITDHAPKLAARYLTVLDTIEGDGWAATTTPYLPSEDLGACLRRGDGDEELFFARNADALRALLTDGYGSAAHPTPPGHLDDVHIGRFLRRLPVLEEHLPEVAGQRELVVEGRRLEAPAPLLRRLLETERDRLDALAPARLGFPAHGDTNIRNLLFATEGDANTDVRIIDPRGSTGPWDPVYDIAKILFSLTVWDPMLRLGIRIRRDGPDGGWHTDFRRPVYPGYRSAAHHYLDRLDATGAPALFEGDPHWKQRLLLTHALHVLAEAPCRLSDRKPKPDVGGRHSPPEELALGHYLLGTLLLNDLAAQWSEGAADLDTDRHLAVVTGGPP
;
A
#
# COMPACT_ATOMS: atom_id res chain seq x y z
N ALA A 1 22.66 -3.14 5.12
CA ALA A 1 22.21 -4.29 5.95
C ALA A 1 22.96 -4.31 7.27
N SER A 2 22.31 -4.72 8.37
CA SER A 2 22.98 -4.99 9.65
C SER A 2 23.82 -6.27 9.57
N ALA A 3 24.69 -6.52 10.56
CA ALA A 3 25.44 -7.77 10.62
C ALA A 3 24.52 -9.00 10.78
N ALA A 4 23.46 -8.88 11.58
CA ALA A 4 22.46 -9.92 11.77
C ALA A 4 21.69 -10.24 10.49
N GLU A 5 21.29 -9.23 9.71
CA GLU A 5 20.62 -9.44 8.42
C GLU A 5 21.52 -10.16 7.42
N ARG A 6 22.81 -9.79 7.34
CA ARG A 6 23.77 -10.48 6.46
C ARG A 6 23.98 -11.93 6.88
N ALA A 7 24.09 -12.19 8.18
CA ALA A 7 24.21 -13.54 8.72
C ALA A 7 22.97 -14.39 8.43
N ALA A 8 21.77 -13.82 8.56
CA ALA A 8 20.52 -14.49 8.22
C ALA A 8 20.44 -14.84 6.72
N VAL A 9 20.84 -13.92 5.83
CA VAL A 9 20.88 -14.18 4.38
C VAL A 9 21.86 -15.30 4.04
N ALA A 10 23.08 -15.25 4.60
CA ALA A 10 24.07 -16.30 4.39
C ALA A 10 23.58 -17.66 4.90
N ALA A 11 23.04 -17.71 6.12
CA ALA A 11 22.52 -18.94 6.70
C ALA A 11 21.33 -19.52 5.92
N ALA A 12 20.44 -18.66 5.39
CA ALA A 12 19.34 -19.09 4.54
C ALA A 12 19.86 -19.67 3.20
N ALA A 13 20.80 -18.97 2.57
CA ALA A 13 21.39 -19.41 1.31
C ALA A 13 22.14 -20.73 1.45
N ASP A 14 22.97 -20.89 2.50
CA ASP A 14 23.72 -22.11 2.76
C ASP A 14 22.78 -23.31 2.96
N ARG A 15 21.69 -23.14 3.70
CA ARG A 15 20.70 -24.20 3.93
C ARG A 15 19.94 -24.61 2.68
N LEU A 16 19.71 -23.68 1.76
CA LEU A 16 19.00 -23.92 0.50
C LEU A 16 19.96 -24.28 -0.65
N GLY A 17 21.27 -24.32 -0.41
CA GLY A 17 22.26 -24.57 -1.45
C GLY A 17 22.27 -23.49 -2.54
N LEU A 18 22.02 -22.23 -2.18
CA LEU A 18 21.90 -21.12 -3.11
C LEU A 18 23.18 -20.29 -3.19
N THR A 19 23.54 -19.89 -4.39
CA THR A 19 24.51 -18.80 -4.61
C THR A 19 23.76 -17.47 -4.65
N VAL A 20 23.96 -16.62 -3.64
CA VAL A 20 23.31 -15.30 -3.55
C VAL A 20 23.95 -14.34 -4.56
N GLY A 21 23.11 -13.71 -5.39
CA GLY A 21 23.48 -12.67 -6.33
C GLY A 21 23.08 -11.28 -5.85
N GLU A 22 22.62 -10.45 -6.78
CA GLU A 22 22.25 -9.06 -6.53
C GLU A 22 21.07 -8.92 -5.54
N GLU A 23 21.15 -7.94 -4.64
CA GLU A 23 20.00 -7.54 -3.83
C GLU A 23 19.00 -6.79 -4.73
N ILE A 24 17.74 -7.21 -4.70
CA ILE A 24 16.63 -6.53 -5.35
C ILE A 24 16.16 -5.43 -4.40
N TRP A 25 16.47 -4.18 -4.75
CA TRP A 25 16.15 -2.99 -3.95
C TRP A 25 14.75 -2.43 -4.21
N GLU A 26 14.00 -3.02 -5.14
CA GLU A 26 12.63 -2.61 -5.46
C GLU A 26 11.67 -3.20 -4.40
N GLY A 27 11.14 -2.36 -3.51
CA GLY A 27 10.14 -2.76 -2.49
C GLY A 27 10.15 -1.87 -1.24
N GLY A 28 9.07 -1.91 -0.45
CA GLY A 28 8.95 -1.21 0.84
C GLY A 28 9.08 -2.11 2.08
N SER A 29 9.40 -3.39 1.87
CA SER A 29 9.48 -4.39 2.94
C SER A 29 10.83 -4.36 3.65
N PRO A 30 10.89 -4.60 4.98
CA PRO A 30 12.15 -4.76 5.70
C PRO A 30 12.93 -6.01 5.29
N ALA A 31 12.30 -6.98 4.62
CA ALA A 31 12.96 -8.23 4.20
C ALA A 31 14.04 -7.99 3.14
N ARG A 32 15.19 -8.66 3.28
CA ARG A 32 16.29 -8.79 2.29
C ARG A 32 15.83 -9.67 1.15
N VAL A 33 15.83 -9.14 -0.07
CA VAL A 33 15.36 -9.83 -1.28
C VAL A 33 16.54 -9.90 -2.23
N HIS A 34 16.93 -11.11 -2.63
CA HIS A 34 18.07 -11.32 -3.51
C HIS A 34 17.67 -12.19 -4.69
N ARG A 35 18.18 -11.86 -5.88
CA ARG A 35 18.26 -12.86 -6.95
C ARG A 35 19.34 -13.87 -6.56
N ALA A 36 19.05 -15.15 -6.66
CA ALA A 36 19.96 -16.22 -6.32
C ALA A 36 19.89 -17.35 -7.35
N ARG A 37 20.91 -18.21 -7.37
CA ARG A 37 21.00 -19.36 -8.28
C ARG A 37 21.07 -20.65 -7.48
N ALA A 38 20.22 -21.61 -7.84
CA ALA A 38 20.22 -22.96 -7.29
C ALA A 38 21.32 -23.82 -7.93
N ALA A 39 21.62 -24.98 -7.32
CA ALA A 39 22.68 -25.88 -7.77
C ALA A 39 22.46 -26.45 -9.19
N ASP A 40 21.21 -26.55 -9.64
CA ASP A 40 20.82 -26.98 -10.98
C ASP A 40 20.92 -25.85 -12.04
N GLY A 41 21.31 -24.64 -11.62
CA GLY A 41 21.39 -23.46 -12.46
C GLY A 41 20.10 -22.63 -12.53
N GLY A 42 19.01 -23.07 -11.90
CA GLY A 42 17.75 -22.34 -11.84
C GLY A 42 17.86 -21.02 -11.08
N GLU A 43 17.15 -19.99 -11.54
CA GLU A 43 17.13 -18.68 -10.90
C GLU A 43 15.92 -18.53 -9.99
N VAL A 44 16.18 -18.09 -8.76
CA VAL A 44 15.18 -17.89 -7.71
C VAL A 44 15.32 -16.52 -7.07
N VAL A 45 14.27 -16.07 -6.40
CA VAL A 45 14.31 -14.93 -5.50
C VAL A 45 14.32 -15.46 -4.07
N LEU A 46 15.35 -15.12 -3.31
CA LEU A 46 15.48 -15.41 -1.89
C LEU A 46 15.01 -14.18 -1.08
N LYS A 47 13.89 -14.31 -0.37
CA LYS A 47 13.37 -13.29 0.56
C LYS A 47 13.63 -13.73 2.00
N VAL A 48 14.37 -12.93 2.77
CA VAL A 48 14.81 -13.22 4.14
C VAL A 48 14.39 -12.08 5.06
N LEU A 49 13.72 -12.40 6.16
CA LEU A 49 13.42 -11.47 7.24
C LEU A 49 14.14 -11.91 8.51
N ALA A 50 14.98 -11.04 9.05
CA ALA A 50 15.56 -11.21 10.38
C ALA A 50 14.65 -10.59 11.45
N ALA A 51 14.58 -11.22 12.61
CA ALA A 51 13.87 -10.72 13.77
C ALA A 51 14.43 -9.37 14.21
N HIS A 52 13.54 -8.46 14.53
CA HIS A 52 13.88 -7.17 15.08
C HIS A 52 12.66 -6.61 15.81
N PRO A 53 12.81 -5.77 16.84
CA PRO A 53 11.71 -4.92 17.30
C PRO A 53 11.22 -4.08 16.12
N GLY A 54 10.02 -4.38 15.61
CA GLY A 54 9.33 -3.51 14.67
C GLY A 54 8.74 -2.33 15.44
N ALA A 55 8.70 -1.13 14.83
CA ALA A 55 7.98 -0.02 15.44
C ALA A 55 6.46 -0.16 15.27
N VAL A 56 6.01 -0.97 14.31
CA VAL A 56 4.59 -1.24 14.01
C VAL A 56 4.34 -2.68 13.57
N ASP A 57 3.06 -3.10 13.65
CA ASP A 57 2.54 -4.38 13.19
C ASP A 57 2.73 -4.60 11.68
N GLY A 58 2.87 -5.86 11.26
CA GLY A 58 2.98 -6.26 9.85
C GLY A 58 4.40 -6.47 9.33
N HIS A 59 5.43 -6.09 10.11
CA HIS A 59 6.84 -6.06 9.70
C HIS A 59 7.73 -7.07 10.45
N ASP A 60 7.12 -7.97 11.21
CA ASP A 60 7.80 -8.98 12.04
C ASP A 60 7.70 -10.40 11.46
N LEU A 61 8.34 -11.35 12.14
CA LEU A 61 8.31 -12.77 11.75
C LEU A 61 6.90 -13.38 11.83
N GLY A 62 6.05 -12.89 12.74
CA GLY A 62 4.66 -13.36 12.84
C GLY A 62 3.87 -13.01 11.59
N SER A 63 4.03 -11.77 11.13
CA SER A 63 3.45 -11.25 9.89
C SER A 63 3.99 -12.01 8.69
N PHE A 64 5.30 -12.26 8.61
CA PHE A 64 5.91 -13.08 7.55
C PHE A 64 5.26 -14.46 7.43
N ARG A 65 5.07 -15.17 8.56
CA ARG A 65 4.37 -16.47 8.60
C ARG A 65 2.90 -16.33 8.20
N GLY A 66 2.23 -15.27 8.65
CA GLY A 66 0.86 -14.95 8.26
C GLY A 66 0.68 -14.89 6.75
N LYS A 67 1.64 -14.29 6.01
CA LYS A 67 1.59 -14.23 4.54
C LYS A 67 1.61 -15.62 3.91
N LEU A 68 2.46 -16.51 4.41
CA LEU A 68 2.55 -17.89 3.94
C LEU A 68 1.29 -18.69 4.26
N HIS A 69 0.71 -18.46 5.42
CA HIS A 69 -0.58 -19.06 5.78
C HIS A 69 -1.70 -18.59 4.85
N GLN A 70 -1.75 -17.29 4.54
CA GLN A 70 -2.72 -16.75 3.57
C GLN A 70 -2.51 -17.32 2.16
N ILE A 71 -1.27 -17.44 1.68
CA ILE A 71 -1.00 -18.05 0.36
C ILE A 71 -1.54 -19.48 0.30
N ARG A 72 -1.26 -20.31 1.33
CA ARG A 72 -1.81 -21.67 1.41
C ARG A 72 -3.34 -21.67 1.45
N HIS A 73 -3.93 -20.77 2.23
CA HIS A 73 -5.38 -20.62 2.29
C HIS A 73 -5.99 -20.28 0.91
N ILE A 74 -5.37 -19.37 0.15
CA ILE A 74 -5.74 -19.04 -1.23
C ILE A 74 -5.60 -20.27 -2.14
N THR A 75 -4.51 -21.03 -2.04
CA THR A 75 -4.30 -22.27 -2.81
C THR A 75 -5.43 -23.28 -2.58
N ASP A 76 -5.84 -23.46 -1.33
CA ASP A 76 -6.83 -24.46 -0.95
C ASP A 76 -8.27 -24.06 -1.31
N HIS A 77 -8.59 -22.76 -1.30
CA HIS A 77 -9.99 -22.28 -1.38
C HIS A 77 -10.30 -21.44 -2.62
N ALA A 78 -9.29 -20.89 -3.30
CA ALA A 78 -9.45 -20.04 -4.47
C ALA A 78 -8.40 -20.39 -5.56
N PRO A 79 -8.44 -21.61 -6.14
CA PRO A 79 -7.39 -22.11 -7.03
C PRO A 79 -7.18 -21.27 -8.29
N LYS A 80 -8.23 -20.60 -8.80
CA LYS A 80 -8.12 -19.67 -9.93
C LYS A 80 -7.28 -18.45 -9.58
N LEU A 81 -7.49 -17.85 -8.41
CA LEU A 81 -6.66 -16.76 -7.89
C LEU A 81 -5.25 -17.28 -7.57
N ALA A 82 -5.14 -18.46 -6.96
CA ALA A 82 -3.85 -19.06 -6.60
C ALA A 82 -2.92 -19.23 -7.81
N ALA A 83 -3.46 -19.54 -8.99
CA ALA A 83 -2.69 -19.62 -10.23
C ALA A 83 -2.03 -18.30 -10.66
N ARG A 84 -2.51 -17.15 -10.14
CA ARG A 84 -1.93 -15.82 -10.35
C ARG A 84 -0.94 -15.44 -9.26
N TYR A 85 -0.92 -16.12 -8.11
CA TYR A 85 0.09 -15.89 -7.09
C TYR A 85 1.43 -16.51 -7.51
N LEU A 86 2.53 -15.84 -7.20
CA LEU A 86 3.85 -16.41 -7.40
C LEU A 86 4.05 -17.59 -6.44
N THR A 87 4.38 -18.76 -6.98
CA THR A 87 4.56 -19.98 -6.18
C THR A 87 5.73 -19.84 -5.21
N VAL A 88 5.48 -20.15 -3.94
CA VAL A 88 6.53 -20.32 -2.94
C VAL A 88 7.12 -21.72 -3.11
N LEU A 89 8.42 -21.80 -3.39
CA LEU A 89 9.14 -23.06 -3.60
C LEU A 89 9.55 -23.66 -2.25
N ASP A 90 10.26 -22.86 -1.44
CA ASP A 90 10.74 -23.26 -0.12
C ASP A 90 10.32 -22.27 0.95
N THR A 91 10.21 -22.77 2.17
CA THR A 91 10.08 -21.97 3.39
C THR A 91 10.99 -22.58 4.45
N ILE A 92 11.88 -21.79 5.01
CA ILE A 92 12.78 -22.22 6.07
C ILE A 92 12.83 -21.19 7.19
N GLU A 93 13.08 -21.68 8.41
CA GLU A 93 13.25 -20.84 9.59
C GLU A 93 14.57 -21.16 10.27
N GLY A 94 15.21 -20.13 10.82
CA GLY A 94 16.38 -20.25 11.68
C GLY A 94 16.20 -19.49 12.98
N ASP A 95 17.26 -19.43 13.77
CA ASP A 95 17.24 -18.69 15.03
C ASP A 95 17.14 -17.18 14.76
N GLY A 96 15.97 -16.61 15.05
CA GLY A 96 15.70 -15.20 14.83
C GLY A 96 15.59 -14.78 13.36
N TRP A 97 15.23 -15.67 12.43
CA TRP A 97 14.93 -15.28 11.04
C TRP A 97 14.05 -16.31 10.30
N ALA A 98 13.40 -15.87 9.23
CA ALA A 98 12.65 -16.72 8.31
C ALA A 98 12.97 -16.35 6.86
N ALA A 99 12.90 -17.32 5.96
CA ALA A 99 13.14 -17.12 4.54
C ALA A 99 12.21 -17.93 3.65
N THR A 100 11.96 -17.41 2.46
CA THR A 100 11.22 -18.08 1.39
C THR A 100 11.93 -17.92 0.07
N THR A 101 11.75 -18.88 -0.83
CA THR A 101 12.17 -18.80 -2.22
C THR A 101 10.97 -18.79 -3.15
N THR A 102 11.10 -18.06 -4.27
CA THR A 102 10.15 -18.09 -5.38
C THR A 102 10.92 -18.17 -6.70
N PRO A 103 10.31 -18.57 -7.82
CA PRO A 103 10.94 -18.43 -9.13
C PRO A 103 11.33 -16.98 -9.39
N TYR A 104 12.49 -16.76 -10.03
CA TYR A 104 12.81 -15.45 -10.58
C TYR A 104 12.07 -15.26 -11.90
N LEU A 105 11.30 -14.17 -12.00
CA LEU A 105 10.60 -13.77 -13.21
C LEU A 105 11.13 -12.40 -13.66
N PRO A 106 11.70 -12.28 -14.87
CA PRO A 106 11.91 -10.99 -15.50
C PRO A 106 10.58 -10.24 -15.61
N SER A 107 10.41 -9.22 -14.77
CA SER A 107 9.12 -8.54 -14.60
C SER A 107 9.28 -7.08 -14.19
N GLU A 108 8.21 -6.34 -14.37
CA GLU A 108 8.05 -4.96 -13.92
C GLU A 108 6.77 -4.79 -13.11
N ASP A 109 6.73 -3.81 -12.21
CA ASP A 109 5.51 -3.50 -11.46
C ASP A 109 4.43 -2.85 -12.34
N LEU A 110 3.17 -2.92 -11.89
CA LEU A 110 2.02 -2.36 -12.60
C LEU A 110 2.22 -0.88 -13.00
N GLY A 111 2.89 -0.07 -12.18
CA GLY A 111 3.12 1.35 -12.44
C GLY A 111 4.26 1.63 -13.42
N ALA A 112 5.02 0.64 -13.88
CA ALA A 112 6.22 0.85 -14.67
C ALA A 112 5.97 1.59 -16.00
N CYS A 113 4.86 1.30 -16.67
CA CYS A 113 4.50 1.93 -17.94
C CYS A 113 4.15 3.42 -17.79
N LEU A 114 3.61 3.84 -16.63
CA LEU A 114 3.26 5.23 -16.36
C LEU A 114 4.47 6.12 -16.04
N ARG A 115 5.63 5.53 -15.73
CA ARG A 115 6.87 6.26 -15.40
C ARG A 115 7.74 6.58 -16.61
N ARG A 116 7.37 6.12 -17.81
CA ARG A 116 8.17 6.25 -19.05
C ARG A 116 7.62 7.37 -19.93
N GLY A 117 8.46 8.34 -20.30
CA GLY A 117 8.03 9.45 -21.17
C GLY A 117 6.78 10.15 -20.61
N ASP A 118 5.74 10.25 -21.43
CA ASP A 118 4.44 10.81 -21.04
C ASP A 118 3.56 9.84 -20.24
N GLY A 119 3.96 8.57 -20.13
CA GLY A 119 3.21 7.49 -19.48
C GLY A 119 2.25 6.78 -20.44
N ASP A 120 2.21 5.45 -20.38
CA ASP A 120 1.25 4.64 -21.14
C ASP A 120 0.07 4.24 -20.23
N GLU A 121 -0.95 5.10 -20.23
CA GLU A 121 -2.15 4.97 -19.39
C GLU A 121 -3.06 3.84 -19.86
N GLU A 122 -3.18 3.62 -21.17
CA GLU A 122 -4.00 2.53 -21.69
C GLU A 122 -3.41 1.16 -21.33
N LEU A 123 -2.08 1.00 -21.42
CA LEU A 123 -1.42 -0.20 -20.94
C LEU A 123 -1.60 -0.40 -19.44
N PHE A 124 -1.50 0.67 -18.64
CA PHE A 124 -1.75 0.59 -17.21
C PHE A 124 -3.16 0.09 -16.90
N PHE A 125 -4.20 0.67 -17.52
CA PHE A 125 -5.57 0.28 -17.24
C PHE A 125 -5.92 -1.11 -17.77
N ALA A 126 -5.36 -1.54 -18.90
CA ALA A 126 -5.50 -2.91 -19.38
C ALA A 126 -4.92 -3.91 -18.37
N ARG A 127 -3.69 -3.67 -17.90
CA ARG A 127 -3.02 -4.50 -16.89
C ARG A 127 -3.74 -4.48 -15.54
N ASN A 128 -4.17 -3.30 -15.11
CA ASN A 128 -4.94 -3.12 -13.87
C ASN A 128 -6.28 -3.86 -13.94
N ALA A 129 -6.99 -3.81 -15.07
CA ALA A 129 -8.24 -4.55 -15.26
C ALA A 129 -8.03 -6.07 -15.13
N ASP A 130 -6.94 -6.61 -15.67
CA ASP A 130 -6.62 -8.03 -15.52
C ASP A 130 -6.27 -8.41 -14.08
N ALA A 131 -5.47 -7.58 -13.39
CA ALA A 131 -5.14 -7.80 -11.98
C ALA A 131 -6.38 -7.72 -11.08
N LEU A 132 -7.23 -6.70 -11.29
CA LEU A 132 -8.47 -6.54 -10.55
C LEU A 132 -9.44 -7.67 -10.84
N ARG A 133 -9.59 -8.12 -12.10
CA ARG A 133 -10.43 -9.28 -12.40
C ARG A 133 -10.01 -10.52 -11.61
N ALA A 134 -8.70 -10.80 -11.51
CA ALA A 134 -8.21 -11.91 -10.69
C ALA A 134 -8.56 -11.72 -9.20
N LEU A 135 -8.25 -10.56 -8.62
CA LEU A 135 -8.49 -10.29 -7.20
C LEU A 135 -9.98 -10.25 -6.84
N LEU A 136 -10.76 -9.59 -7.67
CA LEU A 136 -12.17 -9.27 -7.45
C LEU A 136 -13.06 -10.46 -7.80
N THR A 137 -12.90 -11.07 -8.98
CA THR A 137 -13.77 -12.17 -9.42
C THR A 137 -13.29 -13.52 -8.89
N ASP A 138 -12.00 -13.85 -9.08
CA ASP A 138 -11.48 -15.15 -8.68
C ASP A 138 -11.11 -15.22 -7.18
N GLY A 139 -10.99 -14.05 -6.52
CA GLY A 139 -10.75 -13.91 -5.09
C GLY A 139 -12.00 -13.50 -4.32
N TYR A 140 -12.21 -12.19 -4.15
CA TYR A 140 -13.26 -11.63 -3.30
C TYR A 140 -14.67 -12.10 -3.65
N GLY A 141 -14.96 -12.34 -4.93
CA GLY A 141 -16.24 -12.84 -5.42
C GLY A 141 -16.47 -14.33 -5.20
N SER A 142 -15.47 -15.09 -4.73
CA SER A 142 -15.60 -16.53 -4.49
C SER A 142 -16.49 -16.87 -3.29
N ALA A 143 -16.51 -16.01 -2.28
CA ALA A 143 -17.35 -16.15 -1.10
C ALA A 143 -17.68 -14.77 -0.52
N ALA A 144 -18.93 -14.58 -0.11
CA ALA A 144 -19.40 -13.36 0.54
C ALA A 144 -19.74 -13.65 2.01
N HIS A 145 -19.33 -12.74 2.88
CA HIS A 145 -19.54 -12.81 4.32
C HIS A 145 -20.27 -11.54 4.80
N PRO A 146 -21.18 -11.65 5.78
CA PRO A 146 -21.80 -10.48 6.38
C PRO A 146 -20.73 -9.64 7.07
N THR A 147 -20.81 -8.32 6.91
CA THR A 147 -19.91 -7.39 7.59
C THR A 147 -20.28 -7.32 9.08
N PRO A 148 -19.32 -7.55 10.00
CA PRO A 148 -19.59 -7.38 11.41
C PRO A 148 -19.79 -5.88 11.75
N PRO A 149 -20.62 -5.55 12.75
CA PRO A 149 -20.77 -4.17 13.21
C PRO A 149 -19.41 -3.54 13.54
N GLY A 150 -19.20 -2.28 13.14
CA GLY A 150 -17.95 -1.55 13.43
C GLY A 150 -16.75 -1.93 12.54
N HIS A 151 -16.92 -2.75 11.49
CA HIS A 151 -15.78 -3.17 10.64
C HIS A 151 -14.99 -2.00 10.05
N LEU A 152 -15.66 -0.95 9.57
CA LEU A 152 -15.01 0.26 9.04
C LEU A 152 -14.12 0.91 10.11
N ASP A 153 -14.66 1.06 11.31
CA ASP A 153 -14.00 1.65 12.47
C ASP A 153 -12.78 0.82 12.88
N ASP A 154 -12.88 -0.51 12.91
CA ASP A 154 -11.81 -1.39 13.38
C ASP A 154 -10.67 -1.56 12.36
N VAL A 155 -11.03 -1.72 11.08
CA VAL A 155 -10.09 -2.12 10.02
C VAL A 155 -9.53 -0.93 9.25
N HIS A 156 -10.36 0.05 8.92
CA HIS A 156 -9.92 1.21 8.13
C HIS A 156 -9.41 2.31 9.05
N ILE A 157 -10.26 2.83 9.94
CA ILE A 157 -9.93 3.94 10.84
C ILE A 157 -8.96 3.48 11.94
N GLY A 158 -9.29 2.36 12.57
CA GLY A 158 -8.58 1.81 13.72
C GLY A 158 -7.16 1.40 13.40
N ARG A 159 -6.86 1.06 12.14
CA ARG A 159 -5.47 0.78 11.72
C ARG A 159 -4.55 1.98 11.92
N PHE A 160 -4.99 3.18 11.55
CA PHE A 160 -4.21 4.39 11.80
C PHE A 160 -4.15 4.70 13.30
N LEU A 161 -5.30 4.69 13.99
CA LEU A 161 -5.37 5.04 15.41
C LEU A 161 -4.53 4.12 16.30
N ARG A 162 -4.47 2.82 16.02
CA ARG A 162 -3.59 1.87 16.74
C ARG A 162 -2.11 2.17 16.57
N ARG A 163 -1.71 2.84 15.48
CA ARG A 163 -0.32 3.19 15.19
C ARG A 163 0.04 4.62 15.56
N LEU A 164 -0.94 5.45 15.91
CA LEU A 164 -0.74 6.84 16.30
C LEU A 164 0.25 7.02 17.46
N PRO A 165 0.26 6.19 18.53
CA PRO A 165 1.22 6.38 19.63
C PRO A 165 2.68 6.34 19.17
N VAL A 166 2.99 5.55 18.14
CA VAL A 166 4.34 5.48 17.56
C VAL A 166 4.71 6.80 16.88
N LEU A 167 3.75 7.44 16.20
CA LEU A 167 3.96 8.76 15.60
C LEU A 167 4.06 9.85 16.66
N GLU A 168 3.27 9.79 17.73
CA GLU A 168 3.34 10.76 18.84
C GLU A 168 4.71 10.73 19.53
N GLU A 169 5.34 9.56 19.63
CA GLU A 169 6.69 9.39 20.16
C GLU A 169 7.77 9.98 19.24
N HIS A 170 7.68 9.73 17.92
CA HIS A 170 8.75 10.07 16.97
C HIS A 170 8.57 11.43 16.30
N LEU A 171 7.34 11.95 16.21
CA LEU A 171 6.97 13.21 15.55
C LEU A 171 5.98 14.02 16.43
N PRO A 172 6.31 14.30 17.71
CA PRO A 172 5.40 14.98 18.65
C PRO A 172 4.95 16.37 18.18
N GLU A 173 5.75 17.04 17.35
CA GLU A 173 5.46 18.35 16.78
C GLU A 173 4.30 18.35 15.78
N VAL A 174 3.86 17.17 15.30
CA VAL A 174 2.68 17.03 14.43
C VAL A 174 1.65 16.05 14.95
N ALA A 175 2.07 14.89 15.46
CA ALA A 175 1.15 13.81 15.83
C ALA A 175 0.41 14.07 17.15
N GLY A 176 1.04 14.77 18.08
CA GLY A 176 0.43 15.17 19.37
C GLY A 176 -0.39 16.45 19.32
N GLN A 177 -0.52 17.09 18.16
CA GLN A 177 -1.20 18.37 18.03
C GLN A 177 -2.71 18.21 17.83
N ARG A 178 -3.48 19.22 18.21
CA ARG A 178 -4.93 19.27 17.91
C ARG A 178 -5.22 19.84 16.53
N GLU A 179 -4.39 20.78 16.09
CA GLU A 179 -4.51 21.47 14.82
C GLU A 179 -3.12 21.65 14.21
N LEU A 180 -3.08 21.75 12.89
CA LEU A 180 -1.87 21.94 12.09
C LEU A 180 -2.11 23.04 11.06
N VAL A 181 -1.05 23.76 10.70
CA VAL A 181 -1.07 24.61 9.52
C VAL A 181 -0.24 23.91 8.45
N VAL A 182 -0.87 23.51 7.34
CA VAL A 182 -0.22 22.81 6.23
C VAL A 182 -0.62 23.51 4.92
N GLU A 183 0.36 23.89 4.10
CA GLU A 183 0.15 24.69 2.88
C GLU A 183 -0.70 25.97 3.15
N GLY A 184 -0.45 26.63 4.28
CA GLY A 184 -1.18 27.82 4.71
C GLY A 184 -2.62 27.58 5.18
N ARG A 185 -3.11 26.34 5.17
CA ARG A 185 -4.45 25.96 5.63
C ARG A 185 -4.38 25.52 7.09
N ARG A 186 -5.27 26.06 7.93
CA ARG A 186 -5.48 25.57 9.30
C ARG A 186 -6.39 24.34 9.24
N LEU A 187 -5.87 23.20 9.66
CA LEU A 187 -6.48 21.89 9.57
C LEU A 187 -6.56 21.27 10.95
N GLU A 188 -7.58 20.46 11.19
CA GLU A 188 -7.60 19.63 12.38
C GLU A 188 -6.63 18.46 12.20
N ALA A 189 -5.93 18.10 13.26
CA ALA A 189 -5.05 16.93 13.21
C ALA A 189 -5.89 15.64 13.00
N PRO A 190 -5.35 14.63 12.30
CA PRO A 190 -6.07 13.41 11.96
C PRO A 190 -6.80 12.71 13.12
N ALA A 191 -6.17 12.59 14.29
CA ALA A 191 -6.76 11.85 15.40
C ALA A 191 -7.97 12.56 16.05
N PRO A 192 -7.90 13.85 16.42
CA PRO A 192 -9.08 14.63 16.78
C PRO A 192 -10.17 14.61 15.71
N LEU A 193 -9.81 14.78 14.45
CA LEU A 193 -10.75 14.78 13.33
C LEU A 193 -11.51 13.45 13.22
N LEU A 194 -10.81 12.31 13.22
CA LEU A 194 -11.44 11.00 13.16
C LEU A 194 -12.35 10.73 14.37
N ARG A 195 -11.93 11.11 15.58
CA ARG A 195 -12.79 10.99 16.78
C ARG A 195 -14.06 11.82 16.65
N ARG A 196 -13.95 13.08 16.18
CA ARG A 196 -15.12 13.91 15.92
C ARG A 196 -16.04 13.28 14.88
N LEU A 197 -15.51 12.78 13.76
CA LEU A 197 -16.31 12.12 12.72
C LEU A 197 -17.04 10.88 13.28
N LEU A 198 -16.38 10.08 14.12
CA LEU A 198 -17.00 8.94 14.81
C LEU A 198 -18.16 9.35 15.75
N GLU A 199 -18.07 10.55 16.34
CA GLU A 199 -19.07 11.08 17.27
C GLU A 199 -20.22 11.84 16.57
N THR A 200 -19.92 12.63 15.53
CA THR A 200 -20.88 13.57 14.92
C THR A 200 -21.40 13.11 13.56
N GLU A 201 -20.71 12.22 12.86
CA GLU A 201 -21.03 11.76 11.50
C GLU A 201 -21.30 10.25 11.44
N ARG A 202 -21.77 9.65 12.55
CA ARG A 202 -21.97 8.20 12.68
C ARG A 202 -22.83 7.60 11.56
N ASP A 203 -23.96 8.22 11.25
CA ASP A 203 -24.87 7.76 10.19
C ASP A 203 -24.16 7.70 8.82
N ARG A 204 -23.31 8.70 8.54
CA ARG A 204 -22.53 8.75 7.30
C ARG A 204 -21.45 7.67 7.26
N LEU A 205 -20.72 7.48 8.36
CA LEU A 205 -19.73 6.41 8.47
C LEU A 205 -20.37 5.02 8.39
N ASP A 206 -21.56 4.83 8.93
CA ASP A 206 -22.32 3.58 8.81
C ASP A 206 -22.77 3.32 7.37
N ALA A 207 -23.20 4.37 6.65
CA ALA A 207 -23.51 4.27 5.22
C ALA A 207 -22.27 3.94 4.36
N LEU A 208 -21.07 4.29 4.84
CA LEU A 208 -19.82 3.91 4.20
C LEU A 208 -19.36 2.49 4.52
N ALA A 209 -19.88 1.83 5.57
CA ALA A 209 -19.43 0.49 5.92
C ALA A 209 -19.64 -0.50 4.76
N PRO A 210 -18.72 -1.45 4.53
CA PRO A 210 -18.88 -2.39 3.43
C PRO A 210 -20.14 -3.23 3.63
N ALA A 211 -20.95 -3.36 2.58
CA ALA A 211 -22.17 -4.18 2.66
C ALA A 211 -21.86 -5.67 2.88
N ARG A 212 -20.71 -6.12 2.36
CA ARG A 212 -20.21 -7.49 2.47
C ARG A 212 -18.69 -7.50 2.48
N LEU A 213 -18.14 -8.51 3.15
CA LEU A 213 -16.73 -8.86 3.05
C LEU A 213 -16.56 -10.04 2.09
N GLY A 214 -15.43 -10.10 1.40
CA GLY A 214 -15.10 -11.21 0.52
C GLY A 214 -14.06 -12.15 1.13
N PHE A 215 -13.85 -13.28 0.46
CA PHE A 215 -12.68 -14.13 0.71
C PHE A 215 -11.39 -13.28 0.64
N PRO A 216 -10.42 -13.44 1.56
CA PRO A 216 -9.23 -12.60 1.60
C PRO A 216 -8.35 -12.80 0.36
N ALA A 217 -8.50 -11.91 -0.62
CA ALA A 217 -7.72 -11.99 -1.85
C ALA A 217 -6.27 -11.53 -1.63
N HIS A 218 -6.05 -10.36 -1.03
CA HIS A 218 -4.69 -9.81 -0.87
C HIS A 218 -4.47 -9.00 0.42
N GLY A 219 -5.17 -7.87 0.61
CA GLY A 219 -5.07 -6.97 1.77
C GLY A 219 -3.88 -6.00 1.77
N ASP A 220 -3.11 -5.96 0.68
CA ASP A 220 -1.99 -5.03 0.45
C ASP A 220 -1.67 -4.85 -1.05
N THR A 221 -2.69 -4.65 -1.88
CA THR A 221 -2.55 -4.52 -3.35
C THR A 221 -1.98 -3.15 -3.76
N ASN A 222 -0.74 -2.86 -3.34
CA ASN A 222 0.01 -1.74 -3.91
C ASN A 222 0.56 -2.13 -5.29
N ILE A 223 0.86 -1.14 -6.15
CA ILE A 223 1.26 -1.40 -7.55
C ILE A 223 2.53 -2.24 -7.69
N ARG A 224 3.40 -2.29 -6.66
CA ARG A 224 4.63 -3.10 -6.66
C ARG A 224 4.41 -4.57 -6.31
N ASN A 225 3.24 -4.91 -5.78
CA ASN A 225 2.84 -6.29 -5.51
C ASN A 225 2.16 -6.98 -6.71
N LEU A 226 2.01 -6.24 -7.82
CA LEU A 226 1.45 -6.70 -9.08
C LEU A 226 2.55 -6.66 -10.15
N LEU A 227 3.07 -7.83 -10.49
CA LEU A 227 4.18 -7.99 -11.43
C LEU A 227 3.67 -8.44 -12.80
N PHE A 228 4.20 -7.84 -13.86
CA PHE A 228 3.94 -8.22 -15.25
C PHE A 228 5.25 -8.66 -15.88
N ALA A 229 5.24 -9.81 -16.54
CA ALA A 229 6.42 -10.32 -17.22
C ALA A 229 6.90 -9.30 -18.28
N THR A 230 8.22 -9.15 -18.44
CA THR A 230 8.81 -8.30 -19.50
C THR A 230 9.20 -9.10 -20.74
N GLU A 231 9.13 -10.44 -20.65
CA GLU A 231 9.41 -11.39 -21.72
C GLU A 231 8.21 -12.35 -21.86
N GLY A 232 7.96 -12.88 -23.07
CA GLY A 232 6.81 -13.76 -23.32
C GLY A 232 5.49 -13.00 -23.47
N ASP A 233 4.37 -13.56 -22.97
CA ASP A 233 3.06 -12.88 -22.93
C ASP A 233 3.05 -11.81 -21.82
N ALA A 234 3.80 -10.74 -22.07
CA ALA A 234 4.14 -9.67 -21.15
C ALA A 234 2.95 -8.83 -20.66
N ASN A 235 1.76 -9.01 -21.24
CA ASN A 235 0.62 -8.14 -21.00
C ASN A 235 -0.54 -8.81 -20.25
N THR A 236 -0.59 -10.15 -20.18
CA THR A 236 -1.69 -10.86 -19.50
C THR A 236 -1.23 -11.81 -18.38
N ASP A 237 0.08 -12.07 -18.25
CA ASP A 237 0.63 -12.88 -17.15
C ASP A 237 0.93 -12.02 -15.90
N VAL A 238 -0.14 -11.66 -15.18
CA VAL A 238 -0.03 -11.03 -13.86
C VAL A 238 0.45 -12.04 -12.82
N ARG A 239 1.49 -11.68 -12.07
CA ARG A 239 1.96 -12.37 -10.87
C ARG A 239 1.78 -11.52 -9.63
N ILE A 240 1.03 -12.06 -8.68
CA ILE A 240 0.68 -11.41 -7.43
C ILE A 240 1.63 -11.90 -6.33
N ILE A 241 2.12 -10.97 -5.50
CA ILE A 241 3.06 -11.27 -4.43
C ILE A 241 2.72 -10.56 -3.12
N ASP A 242 3.31 -11.05 -2.04
CA ASP A 242 3.36 -10.36 -0.74
C ASP A 242 2.01 -9.94 -0.16
N PRO A 243 1.04 -10.88 0.01
CA PRO A 243 -0.25 -10.55 0.59
C PRO A 243 -0.11 -10.11 2.05
N ARG A 244 -1.18 -9.59 2.63
CA ARG A 244 -1.18 -9.00 3.98
C ARG A 244 -0.78 -9.99 5.08
N GLY A 245 -1.17 -11.25 4.91
CA GLY A 245 -1.09 -12.29 5.93
C GLY A 245 -2.35 -12.44 6.78
N SER A 246 -3.53 -12.19 6.21
CA SER A 246 -4.83 -12.39 6.86
C SER A 246 -5.63 -13.49 6.15
N THR A 247 -6.28 -14.36 6.91
CA THR A 247 -7.22 -15.37 6.41
C THR A 247 -8.68 -15.05 6.74
N GLY A 248 -8.93 -13.97 7.48
CA GLY A 248 -10.29 -13.49 7.74
C GLY A 248 -10.88 -12.76 6.53
N PRO A 249 -12.23 -12.78 6.36
CA PRO A 249 -12.89 -12.02 5.31
C PRO A 249 -12.50 -10.53 5.33
N TRP A 250 -12.44 -9.92 4.14
CA TRP A 250 -11.86 -8.59 3.96
C TRP A 250 -12.66 -7.71 2.99
N ASP A 251 -12.62 -6.39 3.19
CA ASP A 251 -13.24 -5.42 2.28
C ASP A 251 -12.42 -5.30 0.98
N PRO A 252 -13.00 -5.60 -0.21
CA PRO A 252 -12.30 -5.43 -1.48
C PRO A 252 -11.87 -3.98 -1.75
N VAL A 253 -12.61 -2.99 -1.26
CA VAL A 253 -12.29 -1.56 -1.44
C VAL A 253 -10.94 -1.24 -0.80
N TYR A 254 -10.55 -1.98 0.24
CA TYR A 254 -9.25 -1.81 0.90
C TYR A 254 -8.08 -1.97 -0.06
N ASP A 255 -8.14 -2.97 -0.94
CA ASP A 255 -7.10 -3.27 -1.93
C ASP A 255 -7.17 -2.34 -3.14
N ILE A 256 -8.38 -2.04 -3.61
CA ILE A 256 -8.56 -1.09 -4.72
C ILE A 256 -7.99 0.29 -4.32
N ALA A 257 -8.24 0.74 -3.09
CA ALA A 257 -7.70 1.99 -2.57
C ALA A 257 -6.16 1.97 -2.45
N LYS A 258 -5.52 0.80 -2.28
CA LYS A 258 -4.04 0.69 -2.23
C LYS A 258 -3.39 1.00 -3.58
N ILE A 259 -4.08 0.75 -4.70
CA ILE A 259 -3.59 1.11 -6.04
C ILE A 259 -3.58 2.63 -6.19
N LEU A 260 -4.70 3.30 -5.89
CA LEU A 260 -4.78 4.77 -5.90
C LEU A 260 -3.74 5.40 -4.97
N PHE A 261 -3.60 4.88 -3.75
CA PHE A 261 -2.59 5.30 -2.78
C PHE A 261 -1.16 5.20 -3.33
N SER A 262 -0.89 4.17 -4.13
CA SER A 262 0.40 3.96 -4.77
C SER A 262 0.68 5.01 -5.85
N LEU A 263 -0.33 5.38 -6.65
CA LEU A 263 -0.20 6.37 -7.73
C LEU A 263 -0.01 7.79 -7.18
N THR A 264 -0.68 8.12 -6.07
CA THR A 264 -0.74 9.51 -5.58
C THR A 264 0.38 9.87 -4.60
N VAL A 265 0.71 8.97 -3.66
CA VAL A 265 1.60 9.33 -2.54
C VAL A 265 2.73 8.32 -2.38
N TRP A 266 2.43 7.04 -2.23
CA TRP A 266 3.42 6.07 -1.74
C TRP A 266 4.58 5.84 -2.69
N ASP A 267 4.31 5.47 -3.94
CA ASP A 267 5.39 5.24 -4.91
C ASP A 267 6.10 6.54 -5.32
N PRO A 268 5.39 7.66 -5.57
CA PRO A 268 6.02 8.98 -5.73
C PRO A 268 6.97 9.33 -4.59
N MET A 269 6.56 9.17 -3.33
CA MET A 269 7.39 9.54 -2.20
C MET A 269 8.65 8.67 -2.11
N LEU A 270 8.52 7.37 -2.37
CA LEU A 270 9.65 6.45 -2.37
C LEU A 270 10.62 6.66 -3.54
N ARG A 271 10.14 7.09 -4.72
CA ARG A 271 10.98 7.27 -5.91
C ARG A 271 11.52 8.69 -6.06
N LEU A 272 10.72 9.70 -5.74
CA LEU A 272 11.04 11.12 -5.95
C LEU A 272 11.56 11.78 -4.67
N GLY A 273 11.32 11.17 -3.51
CA GLY A 273 11.56 11.78 -2.21
C GLY A 273 10.57 12.91 -1.93
N ILE A 274 10.55 13.36 -0.68
CA ILE A 274 9.72 14.49 -0.22
C ILE A 274 10.62 15.65 0.21
N ARG A 275 10.14 16.88 0.05
CA ARG A 275 10.72 18.10 0.59
C ARG A 275 9.75 18.66 1.60
N ILE A 276 10.21 18.84 2.83
CA ILE A 276 9.41 19.39 3.92
C ILE A 276 10.11 20.64 4.45
N ARG A 277 9.35 21.73 4.59
CA ARG A 277 9.81 23.01 5.14
C ARG A 277 8.84 23.47 6.21
N ARG A 278 9.35 24.12 7.25
CA ARG A 278 8.56 24.74 8.31
C ARG A 278 8.87 26.24 8.37
N ASP A 279 7.87 27.10 8.51
CA ASP A 279 8.03 28.57 8.60
C ASP A 279 8.55 29.03 9.99
N GLY A 280 9.48 28.29 10.59
CA GLY A 280 9.97 28.48 11.95
C GLY A 280 9.30 27.57 13.00
N PRO A 281 9.68 27.66 14.28
CA PRO A 281 9.22 26.73 15.32
C PRO A 281 7.70 26.73 15.56
N ASP A 282 7.02 27.87 15.33
CA ASP A 282 5.56 28.00 15.47
C ASP A 282 4.87 28.18 14.10
N GLY A 283 5.62 28.02 13.01
CA GLY A 283 5.15 28.23 11.65
C GLY A 283 4.46 27.01 11.05
N GLY A 284 3.81 27.23 9.90
CA GLY A 284 3.17 26.18 9.12
C GLY A 284 4.15 25.26 8.40
N TRP A 285 3.64 24.10 8.02
CA TRP A 285 4.34 23.08 7.25
C TRP A 285 4.07 23.25 5.76
N HIS A 286 5.10 23.02 4.96
CA HIS A 286 5.04 22.93 3.51
C HIS A 286 5.63 21.59 3.10
N THR A 287 4.94 20.85 2.24
CA THR A 287 5.29 19.51 1.78
C THR A 287 5.08 19.40 0.28
N ASP A 288 6.13 18.99 -0.43
CA ASP A 288 6.09 18.78 -1.88
C ASP A 288 7.05 17.66 -2.26
N PHE A 289 6.81 16.98 -3.37
CA PHE A 289 7.78 16.03 -3.90
C PHE A 289 9.03 16.78 -4.37
N ARG A 290 10.21 16.17 -4.21
CA ARG A 290 11.46 16.86 -4.60
C ARG A 290 11.57 17.07 -6.12
N ARG A 291 10.74 16.37 -6.88
CA ARG A 291 10.55 16.47 -8.32
C ARG A 291 9.05 16.34 -8.63
N PRO A 292 8.57 16.90 -9.75
CA PRO A 292 7.19 16.69 -10.19
C PRO A 292 6.84 15.20 -10.25
N VAL A 293 5.62 14.86 -9.83
CA VAL A 293 5.06 13.51 -10.00
C VAL A 293 5.03 13.17 -11.49
N TYR A 294 5.24 11.89 -11.82
CA TYR A 294 5.15 11.41 -13.20
C TYR A 294 3.79 11.79 -13.80
N PRO A 295 3.74 12.43 -14.99
CA PRO A 295 2.47 12.82 -15.63
C PRO A 295 1.50 11.65 -15.76
N GLY A 296 1.98 10.46 -16.11
CA GLY A 296 1.17 9.24 -16.19
C GLY A 296 0.56 8.82 -14.85
N TYR A 297 1.25 8.98 -13.72
CA TYR A 297 0.65 8.71 -12.40
C TYR A 297 -0.46 9.69 -12.07
N ARG A 298 -0.22 10.98 -12.33
CA ARG A 298 -1.20 12.03 -12.11
C ARG A 298 -2.45 11.78 -12.95
N SER A 299 -2.30 11.58 -14.26
CA SER A 299 -3.41 11.26 -15.17
C SER A 299 -4.18 10.00 -14.73
N ALA A 300 -3.48 8.89 -14.53
CA ALA A 300 -4.11 7.63 -14.14
C ALA A 300 -4.82 7.71 -12.78
N ALA A 301 -4.32 8.49 -11.81
CA ALA A 301 -4.99 8.66 -10.53
C ALA A 301 -6.35 9.36 -10.69
N HIS A 302 -6.41 10.42 -11.50
CA HIS A 302 -7.63 11.19 -11.76
C HIS A 302 -8.67 10.38 -12.56
N HIS A 303 -8.25 9.56 -13.51
CA HIS A 303 -9.19 8.68 -14.25
C HIS A 303 -9.50 7.35 -13.53
N TYR A 304 -8.88 7.06 -12.39
CA TYR A 304 -8.92 5.74 -11.78
C TYR A 304 -10.36 5.28 -11.46
N LEU A 305 -11.15 6.12 -10.80
CA LEU A 305 -12.51 5.77 -10.37
C LEU A 305 -13.46 5.57 -11.54
N ASP A 306 -13.32 6.36 -12.60
CA ASP A 306 -14.14 6.24 -13.81
C ASP A 306 -13.79 4.97 -14.59
N ARG A 307 -12.49 4.65 -14.68
CA ARG A 307 -12.02 3.43 -15.35
C ARG A 307 -12.37 2.17 -14.58
N LEU A 308 -12.54 2.23 -13.25
CA LEU A 308 -13.03 1.10 -12.45
C LEU A 308 -14.41 0.61 -12.89
N ASP A 309 -15.29 1.51 -13.35
CA ASP A 309 -16.64 1.15 -13.78
C ASP A 309 -16.61 0.19 -14.99
N ALA A 310 -15.56 0.25 -15.81
CA ALA A 310 -15.35 -0.63 -16.95
C ALA A 310 -14.73 -2.01 -16.61
N THR A 311 -14.27 -2.23 -15.37
CA THR A 311 -13.53 -3.45 -14.98
C THR A 311 -14.42 -4.59 -14.46
N GLY A 312 -15.73 -4.38 -14.37
CA GLY A 312 -16.67 -5.30 -13.73
C GLY A 312 -16.71 -5.19 -12.19
N ALA A 313 -15.85 -4.36 -11.60
CA ALA A 313 -15.85 -4.05 -10.17
C ALA A 313 -17.24 -3.62 -9.63
N PRO A 314 -18.06 -2.81 -10.34
CA PRO A 314 -19.38 -2.42 -9.84
C PRO A 314 -20.31 -3.59 -9.49
N ALA A 315 -20.21 -4.72 -10.18
CA ALA A 315 -21.04 -5.91 -9.88
C ALA A 315 -20.73 -6.47 -8.47
N LEU A 316 -19.49 -6.34 -8.01
CA LEU A 316 -19.09 -6.73 -6.65
C LEU A 316 -19.53 -5.75 -5.56
N PHE A 317 -20.03 -4.58 -5.94
CA PHE A 317 -20.55 -3.57 -5.03
C PHE A 317 -22.04 -3.32 -5.24
N GLU A 318 -22.76 -4.22 -5.91
CA GLU A 318 -24.21 -4.18 -5.97
C GLU A 318 -24.81 -4.16 -4.55
N GLY A 319 -25.61 -3.12 -4.26
CA GLY A 319 -26.17 -2.86 -2.93
C GLY A 319 -25.28 -2.03 -2.00
N ASP A 320 -24.13 -1.55 -2.47
CA ASP A 320 -23.19 -0.70 -1.72
C ASP A 320 -22.96 0.63 -2.45
N PRO A 321 -23.93 1.55 -2.45
CA PRO A 321 -23.89 2.76 -3.29
C PRO A 321 -22.73 3.72 -2.93
N HIS A 322 -22.16 3.61 -1.73
CA HIS A 322 -21.12 4.51 -1.25
C HIS A 322 -19.70 3.93 -1.32
N TRP A 323 -19.49 2.80 -2.00
CA TRP A 323 -18.19 2.14 -2.09
C TRP A 323 -17.07 3.05 -2.63
N LYS A 324 -17.36 3.94 -3.59
CA LYS A 324 -16.40 4.93 -4.11
C LYS A 324 -16.02 5.98 -3.06
N GLN A 325 -16.99 6.42 -2.26
CA GLN A 325 -16.72 7.33 -1.14
C GLN A 325 -15.88 6.64 -0.05
N ARG A 326 -16.18 5.36 0.23
CA ARG A 326 -15.36 4.52 1.12
C ARG A 326 -13.94 4.35 0.57
N LEU A 327 -13.77 4.23 -0.75
CA LEU A 327 -12.46 4.14 -1.40
C LEU A 327 -11.61 5.38 -1.12
N LEU A 328 -12.16 6.59 -1.29
CA LEU A 328 -11.44 7.84 -1.03
C LEU A 328 -11.10 8.01 0.47
N LEU A 329 -12.02 7.68 1.36
CA LEU A 329 -11.72 7.62 2.80
C LEU A 329 -10.59 6.63 3.10
N THR A 330 -10.64 5.44 2.51
CA THR A 330 -9.65 4.39 2.71
C THR A 330 -8.29 4.77 2.13
N HIS A 331 -8.27 5.51 1.03
CA HIS A 331 -7.06 6.09 0.44
C HIS A 331 -6.38 7.06 1.41
N ALA A 332 -7.12 8.04 1.96
CA ALA A 332 -6.58 8.96 2.96
C ALA A 332 -6.05 8.22 4.20
N LEU A 333 -6.79 7.21 4.68
CA LEU A 333 -6.39 6.38 5.81
C LEU A 333 -5.17 5.50 5.51
N HIS A 334 -4.99 5.01 4.26
CA HIS A 334 -3.77 4.33 3.86
C HIS A 334 -2.56 5.24 3.92
N VAL A 335 -2.70 6.49 3.46
CA VAL A 335 -1.63 7.49 3.53
C VAL A 335 -1.22 7.72 4.99
N LEU A 336 -2.20 7.94 5.88
CA LEU A 336 -1.95 8.13 7.30
C LEU A 336 -1.37 6.89 7.99
N ALA A 337 -1.92 5.70 7.72
CA ALA A 337 -1.47 4.45 8.32
C ALA A 337 -0.08 4.00 7.84
N GLU A 338 0.39 4.53 6.71
CA GLU A 338 1.73 4.28 6.19
C GLU A 338 2.80 5.11 6.89
N ALA A 339 2.49 6.31 7.39
CA ALA A 339 3.43 7.17 8.09
C ALA A 339 4.27 6.44 9.15
N PRO A 340 3.69 5.68 10.10
CA PRO A 340 4.49 4.97 11.11
C PRO A 340 5.20 3.73 10.55
N CYS A 341 4.74 3.17 9.42
CA CYS A 341 5.47 2.13 8.71
C CYS A 341 6.80 2.65 8.15
N ARG A 342 6.88 3.94 7.78
CA ARG A 342 8.11 4.55 7.26
C ARG A 342 9.19 4.69 8.33
N LEU A 343 8.83 4.90 9.60
CA LEU A 343 9.78 4.89 10.73
C LEU A 343 10.50 3.54 10.89
N SER A 344 9.89 2.46 10.40
CA SER A 344 10.51 1.13 10.38
C SER A 344 11.30 0.82 9.12
N ASP A 345 11.46 1.78 8.18
CA ASP A 345 12.22 1.56 6.96
C ASP A 345 13.73 1.47 7.26
N ARG A 346 14.30 0.31 6.98
CA ARG A 346 15.74 0.00 7.21
C ARG A 346 16.51 -0.17 5.91
N LYS A 347 15.84 0.14 4.79
CA LYS A 347 16.39 0.05 3.44
C LYS A 347 16.04 1.30 2.64
N PRO A 348 16.34 2.50 3.15
CA PRO A 348 16.01 3.72 2.44
C PRO A 348 16.77 3.75 1.09
N LYS A 349 16.03 3.57 0.00
CA LYS A 349 16.54 3.72 -1.35
C LYS A 349 16.77 5.21 -1.62
N PRO A 350 17.86 5.61 -2.30
CA PRO A 350 17.96 6.98 -2.76
C PRO A 350 16.84 7.27 -3.77
N ASP A 351 16.34 8.50 -3.76
CA ASP A 351 15.43 9.00 -4.79
C ASP A 351 16.11 8.98 -6.17
N VAL A 352 15.34 9.24 -7.24
CA VAL A 352 15.86 9.31 -8.62
C VAL A 352 16.95 10.37 -8.82
N GLY A 353 17.14 11.28 -7.86
CA GLY A 353 18.22 12.25 -7.82
C GLY A 353 19.43 11.80 -6.99
N GLY A 354 19.44 10.58 -6.46
CA GLY A 354 20.51 10.03 -5.64
C GLY A 354 20.46 10.45 -4.16
N ARG A 355 19.39 11.11 -3.68
CA ARG A 355 19.30 11.58 -2.29
C ARG A 355 18.51 10.61 -1.44
N HIS A 356 19.02 10.31 -0.26
CA HIS A 356 18.29 9.52 0.73
C HIS A 356 17.28 10.41 1.47
N SER A 357 16.11 9.84 1.78
CA SER A 357 15.17 10.44 2.74
C SER A 357 15.26 9.65 4.04
N PRO A 358 15.52 10.31 5.18
CA PRO A 358 15.46 9.63 6.47
C PRO A 358 14.02 9.14 6.74
N PRO A 359 13.86 8.03 7.49
CA PRO A 359 12.57 7.45 7.87
C PRO A 359 11.56 8.48 8.41
N GLU A 360 12.02 9.42 9.24
CA GLU A 360 11.21 10.48 9.86
C GLU A 360 10.68 11.47 8.82
N GLU A 361 11.47 11.81 7.80
CA GLU A 361 11.03 12.70 6.71
C GLU A 361 9.94 12.03 5.87
N LEU A 362 10.08 10.73 5.57
CA LEU A 362 9.04 9.97 4.87
C LEU A 362 7.78 9.81 5.72
N ALA A 363 7.93 9.56 7.02
CA ALA A 363 6.81 9.46 7.95
C ALA A 363 6.04 10.78 8.05
N LEU A 364 6.77 11.89 8.22
CA LEU A 364 6.21 13.24 8.27
C LEU A 364 5.49 13.60 6.97
N GLY A 365 6.09 13.29 5.81
CA GLY A 365 5.47 13.53 4.51
C GLY A 365 4.13 12.81 4.35
N HIS A 366 4.07 11.52 4.71
CA HIS A 366 2.80 10.76 4.72
C HIS A 366 1.78 11.36 5.68
N TYR A 367 2.21 11.75 6.89
CA TYR A 367 1.30 12.33 7.87
C TYR A 367 0.69 13.67 7.41
N LEU A 368 1.51 14.56 6.85
CA LEU A 368 1.06 15.87 6.34
C LEU A 368 0.12 15.73 5.13
N LEU A 369 0.49 14.92 4.13
CA LEU A 369 -0.36 14.68 2.95
C LEU A 369 -1.66 13.95 3.33
N GLY A 370 -1.59 12.99 4.25
CA GLY A 370 -2.78 12.31 4.77
C GLY A 370 -3.70 13.25 5.56
N THR A 371 -3.14 14.22 6.29
CA THR A 371 -3.89 15.26 6.99
C THR A 371 -4.67 16.13 6.00
N LEU A 372 -4.02 16.55 4.91
CA LEU A 372 -4.65 17.34 3.86
C LEU A 372 -5.82 16.58 3.19
N LEU A 373 -5.61 15.30 2.82
CA LEU A 373 -6.65 14.45 2.22
C LEU A 373 -7.84 14.25 3.15
N LEU A 374 -7.60 13.90 4.42
CA LEU A 374 -8.67 13.63 5.38
C LEU A 374 -9.49 14.89 5.70
N ASN A 375 -8.83 16.05 5.83
CA ASN A 375 -9.54 17.31 6.06
C ASN A 375 -10.34 17.75 4.84
N ASP A 376 -9.85 17.50 3.61
CA ASP A 376 -10.64 17.80 2.42
C ASP A 376 -11.92 16.94 2.36
N LEU A 377 -11.84 15.64 2.68
CA LEU A 377 -13.03 14.78 2.78
C LEU A 377 -14.04 15.32 3.80
N ALA A 378 -13.56 15.68 5.00
CA ALA A 378 -14.42 16.23 6.05
C ALA A 378 -15.05 17.57 5.67
N ALA A 379 -14.32 18.41 4.92
CA ALA A 379 -14.85 19.67 4.39
C ALA A 379 -15.96 19.42 3.36
N GLN A 380 -15.71 18.56 2.37
CA GLN A 380 -16.72 18.18 1.38
C GLN A 380 -17.98 17.58 2.02
N TRP A 381 -17.80 16.79 3.09
CA TRP A 381 -18.93 16.27 3.86
C TRP A 381 -19.74 17.36 4.55
N SER A 382 -19.07 18.32 5.16
CA SER A 382 -19.70 19.47 5.84
C SER A 382 -20.40 20.43 4.86
N GLU A 383 -19.92 20.50 3.62
CA GLU A 383 -20.55 21.24 2.51
C GLU A 383 -21.86 20.58 2.02
N GLY A 384 -22.21 19.39 2.53
CA GLY A 384 -23.43 18.67 2.14
C GLY A 384 -23.36 18.00 0.77
N ALA A 385 -22.15 17.77 0.25
CA ALA A 385 -21.95 17.13 -1.04
C ALA A 385 -22.52 15.70 -1.02
N ALA A 386 -23.44 15.42 -1.96
CA ALA A 386 -24.05 14.09 -2.14
C ALA A 386 -23.00 13.07 -2.61
N ASP A 387 -22.16 13.51 -3.54
CA ASP A 387 -20.98 12.80 -4.04
C ASP A 387 -19.72 13.61 -3.76
N LEU A 388 -18.60 12.91 -3.55
CA LEU A 388 -17.31 13.54 -3.35
C LEU A 388 -16.71 13.98 -4.69
N ASP A 389 -16.27 15.23 -4.75
CA ASP A 389 -15.44 15.74 -5.85
C ASP A 389 -14.07 15.06 -5.78
N THR A 390 -13.92 14.05 -6.62
CA THR A 390 -12.73 13.19 -6.68
C THR A 390 -11.53 13.99 -7.20
N ASP A 391 -11.73 14.85 -8.20
CA ASP A 391 -10.64 15.64 -8.77
C ASP A 391 -10.11 16.65 -7.77
N ARG A 392 -11.00 17.38 -7.06
CA ARG A 392 -10.62 18.25 -5.94
C ARG A 392 -9.84 17.46 -4.89
N HIS A 393 -10.34 16.29 -4.50
CA HIS A 393 -9.72 15.47 -3.45
C HIS A 393 -8.30 15.02 -3.83
N LEU A 394 -8.12 14.53 -5.06
CA LEU A 394 -6.82 14.06 -5.54
C LEU A 394 -5.86 15.22 -5.81
N ALA A 395 -6.35 16.35 -6.29
CA ALA A 395 -5.54 17.54 -6.58
C ALA A 395 -4.76 18.05 -5.36
N VAL A 396 -5.28 17.80 -4.14
CA VAL A 396 -4.62 18.13 -2.88
C VAL A 396 -3.21 17.51 -2.75
N VAL A 397 -2.96 16.36 -3.39
CA VAL A 397 -1.66 15.67 -3.32
C VAL A 397 -1.01 15.43 -4.67
N THR A 398 -1.73 15.62 -5.79
CA THR A 398 -1.19 15.46 -7.16
C THR A 398 -0.89 16.77 -7.86
N GLY A 399 -1.38 17.91 -7.34
CA GLY A 399 -1.28 19.22 -8.00
C GLY A 399 -2.31 19.44 -9.11
N GLY A 400 -3.38 18.64 -9.15
CA GLY A 400 -4.50 18.75 -10.11
C GLY A 400 -4.38 17.82 -11.33
N PRO A 401 -5.43 17.75 -12.17
CA PRO A 401 -5.37 17.00 -13.43
C PRO A 401 -4.30 17.57 -14.37
N PRO A 402 -3.77 16.76 -15.30
CA PRO A 402 -2.57 17.11 -16.03
C PRO A 402 -2.61 18.33 -16.93
#